data_AF-A0A939UGK1-F1
#
_entry.id   AF-A0A939UGK1-F1
#
_cell.length_a   1.000
_cell.length_b   1.000
_cell.length_c   1.000
_cell.angle_alpha   90.00
_cell.angle_beta   90.00
_cell.angle_gamma   90.00
#
_symmetry.space_group_name_H-M   'P 1'
#
loop_
_entity.id
_entity.type
_entity.pdbx_description
1 polymer ?
#
loop_
_entity_poly.entity_id
_entity_poly.type
_entity_poly.pdbx_seq_one_letter_code
_entity_poly.pdbx_strand_id
1 'polypeptide(L)' 'MQRMRVPAADSMQRQGGRSMITLKYCKKDAMRFVSHIDGMRNQMRAMRRTGLDVAFSQGFNPHMLLNMG' A
#
# COMPACT_ATOMS: atom_id res chain seq x y z
N MET A 1 23.07 -7.90 35.47
CA MET A 1 23.02 -6.54 34.88
C MET A 1 23.47 -6.71 33.44
N GLN A 2 22.74 -6.41 32.37
CA GLN A 2 21.62 -5.49 32.14
C GLN A 2 20.76 -6.11 31.02
N ARG A 3 19.47 -6.34 31.29
CA ARG A 3 18.52 -6.76 30.25
C ARG A 3 18.41 -5.61 29.24
N MET A 4 18.82 -5.85 28.01
CA MET A 4 18.60 -4.93 26.91
C MET A 4 17.08 -4.84 26.69
N ARG A 5 16.48 -3.84 27.32
CA ARG A 5 15.07 -3.46 27.21
C ARG A 5 14.89 -2.89 25.80
N VAL A 6 14.44 -3.72 24.86
CA VAL A 6 14.00 -3.26 23.54
C VAL A 6 12.89 -2.23 23.78
N PRO A 7 13.09 -0.94 23.48
CA PRO A 7 12.04 0.04 23.63
C PRO A 7 11.23 0.09 22.33
N ALA A 8 9.90 0.09 22.48
CA ALA A 8 8.98 0.78 21.58
C ALA A 8 8.81 0.23 20.14
N ALA A 9 8.44 -1.05 19.99
CA ALA A 9 7.66 -1.48 18.82
C ALA A 9 6.15 -1.18 18.97
N ASP A 10 5.72 -0.63 20.11
CA ASP A 10 4.31 -0.56 20.51
C ASP A 10 3.75 0.87 20.58
N SER A 11 4.36 1.82 19.86
CA SER A 11 3.97 3.25 19.91
C SER A 11 3.74 3.91 18.55
N MET A 12 3.10 3.22 17.62
CA MET A 12 2.51 3.79 16.39
C MET A 12 1.32 2.89 16.00
N GLN A 13 0.04 3.26 15.97
CA GLN A 13 -0.66 4.53 16.04
C GLN A 13 -2.07 4.23 16.56
N ARG A 14 -2.45 4.77 17.71
CA ARG A 14 -3.85 5.04 18.04
C ARG A 14 -4.23 6.37 17.39
N GLN A 15 -4.62 6.35 16.12
CA GLN A 15 -5.31 7.48 15.49
C GLN A 15 -6.44 6.95 14.61
N GLY A 16 -7.66 6.99 15.14
CA GLY A 16 -8.90 6.75 14.41
C GLY A 16 -9.25 7.92 13.49
N GLY A 17 -8.31 8.33 12.64
CA GLY A 17 -8.49 9.32 11.59
C GLY A 17 -8.25 8.65 10.25
N ARG A 18 -9.17 8.83 9.29
CA ARG A 18 -9.09 8.27 7.94
C ARG A 18 -7.88 8.88 7.22
N SER A 19 -6.71 8.23 7.29
CA SER A 19 -5.49 8.68 6.64
C SER A 19 -5.53 8.33 5.15
N MET A 20 -5.69 9.35 4.31
CA MET A 20 -5.61 9.21 2.85
C MET A 20 -4.14 9.29 2.42
N ILE A 21 -3.60 8.17 1.93
CA ILE A 21 -2.23 8.09 1.41
C ILE A 21 -2.27 8.27 -0.10
N THR A 22 -1.60 9.31 -0.62
CA THR A 22 -1.45 9.55 -2.06
C THR A 22 -0.03 9.17 -2.49
N LEU A 23 0.08 8.27 -3.47
CA LEU A 23 1.36 7.83 -4.03
C LEU A 23 1.53 8.40 -5.42
N LYS A 24 2.63 9.14 -5.65
CA LYS A 24 3.02 9.57 -6.99
C LYS A 24 3.91 8.51 -7.61
N TYR A 25 3.51 8.03 -8.78
CA TYR A 25 4.25 7.01 -9.54
C TYR A 25 4.60 7.55 -10.92
N CYS A 26 5.81 7.24 -11.39
CA CYS A 26 6.25 7.54 -12.75
C CYS A 26 6.96 6.32 -13.35
N LYS A 27 6.64 6.01 -14.60
CA LYS A 27 7.33 4.97 -15.39
C LYS A 27 8.70 5.51 -15.83
N LYS A 28 9.78 4.82 -15.48
CA LYS A 28 11.15 5.16 -15.92
C LYS A 28 11.67 4.15 -16.94
N ASP A 29 12.53 4.63 -17.84
CA ASP A 29 13.29 3.82 -18.80
C ASP A 29 12.42 2.85 -19.61
N ALA A 30 12.79 1.57 -19.65
CA ALA A 30 12.06 0.51 -20.34
C ALA A 30 10.61 0.33 -19.83
N MET A 31 10.31 0.79 -18.62
CA MET A 31 8.96 0.68 -18.04
C MET A 31 7.95 1.63 -18.70
N ARG A 32 8.41 2.60 -19.51
CA ARG A 32 7.53 3.49 -20.31
C ARG A 32 6.71 2.75 -21.35
N PHE A 33 7.21 1.62 -21.84
CA PHE A 33 6.55 0.81 -22.88
C PHE A 33 5.54 -0.20 -22.30
N VAL A 34 5.50 -0.34 -20.98
CA VAL A 34 4.56 -1.24 -20.31
C VAL A 34 3.15 -0.66 -20.39
N SER A 35 2.16 -1.51 -20.69
CA SER A 35 0.77 -1.12 -20.78
C SER A 35 0.24 -0.52 -19.46
N HIS A 36 -0.89 0.18 -19.52
CA HIS A 36 -1.55 0.69 -18.33
C HIS A 36 -2.02 -0.45 -17.41
N ILE A 37 -2.62 -1.48 -17.99
CA ILE A 37 -3.15 -2.66 -17.27
C ILE A 37 -2.05 -3.43 -16.55
N ASP A 38 -0.89 -3.61 -17.19
CA ASP A 38 0.25 -4.30 -16.54
C ASP A 38 0.86 -3.44 -15.43
N GLY A 39 0.84 -2.11 -15.57
CA GLY A 39 1.16 -1.17 -14.49
C GLY A 39 0.22 -1.34 -13.30
N MET A 40 -1.09 -1.39 -13.53
CA MET A 40 -2.09 -1.61 -12.48
C MET A 40 -1.89 -2.96 -11.78
N ARG A 41 -1.68 -4.04 -12.55
CA ARG A 41 -1.42 -5.38 -12.00
C ARG A 41 -0.19 -5.39 -11.09
N ASN A 42 0.89 -4.73 -11.52
CA ASN A 42 2.10 -4.62 -10.73
C ASN A 42 1.88 -3.82 -9.45
N GLN A 43 1.18 -2.68 -9.53
CA GLN A 43 0.86 -1.87 -8.36
C GLN A 43 -0.01 -2.64 -7.35
N MET A 44 -1.07 -3.30 -7.80
CA MET A 44 -1.90 -4.17 -6.94
C MET A 44 -1.07 -5.29 -6.31
N ARG A 45 -0.16 -5.91 -7.07
CA ARG A 45 0.75 -6.94 -6.56
C ARG A 45 1.71 -6.40 -5.51
N ALA A 46 2.24 -5.21 -5.71
CA ALA A 46 3.11 -4.54 -4.74
C ALA A 46 2.34 -4.19 -3.47
N MET A 47 1.12 -3.64 -3.57
CA MET A 47 0.27 -3.35 -2.42
C MET A 47 -0.10 -4.59 -1.61
N ARG A 48 -0.31 -5.74 -2.26
CA ARG A 48 -0.52 -7.02 -1.55
C ARG A 48 0.71 -7.50 -0.79
N ARG A 49 1.92 -7.04 -1.14
CA ARG A 49 3.19 -7.45 -0.51
C ARG A 49 3.60 -6.55 0.66
N THR A 50 3.04 -5.36 0.80
CA THR A 50 3.43 -4.41 1.84
C THR A 50 2.80 -4.73 3.21
N GLY A 51 1.84 -5.65 3.26
CA GLY A 51 1.13 -5.99 4.51
C GLY A 51 0.26 -4.85 5.05
N LEU A 52 -0.04 -3.84 4.22
CA LEU A 52 -0.92 -2.73 4.59
C LEU A 52 -2.38 -3.22 4.59
N ASP A 53 -3.16 -2.72 5.56
CA ASP A 53 -4.60 -2.94 5.59
C ASP A 53 -5.27 -2.04 4.55
N VAL A 54 -5.59 -2.63 3.39
CA VAL A 54 -6.18 -1.91 2.26
C VAL A 54 -7.68 -2.16 2.24
N ALA A 55 -8.47 -1.10 2.12
CA ALA A 55 -9.91 -1.21 1.98
C ALA A 55 -10.29 -1.86 0.63
N PHE A 56 -11.15 -2.87 0.69
CA PHE A 56 -11.73 -3.54 -0.47
C PHE A 56 -13.17 -3.10 -0.70
N SER A 57 -13.62 -3.18 -1.95
CA SER A 57 -15.02 -2.93 -2.29
C SER A 57 -15.93 -3.98 -1.64
N GLN A 58 -17.08 -3.53 -1.14
CA GLN A 58 -18.06 -4.35 -0.41
C GLN A 58 -19.05 -5.09 -1.34
N GLY A 59 -18.65 -5.37 -2.59
CA GLY A 59 -19.50 -6.02 -3.60
C GLY A 59 -19.27 -7.53 -3.72
N PHE A 60 -20.00 -8.18 -4.63
CA PHE A 60 -19.87 -9.62 -4.93
C PHE A 60 -18.47 -10.04 -5.44
N ASN A 61 -17.65 -9.10 -5.91
CA ASN A 61 -16.25 -9.33 -6.29
C ASN A 61 -15.33 -8.25 -5.67
N PRO A 62 -14.69 -8.52 -4.53
CA PRO A 62 -13.90 -7.54 -3.80
C PRO A 62 -12.65 -7.16 -4.59
N HIS A 63 -12.61 -5.90 -5.02
CA HIS A 63 -11.44 -5.30 -5.65
C HIS A 63 -10.85 -4.24 -4.72
N MET A 64 -9.53 -4.10 -4.79
CA MET A 64 -8.80 -3.11 -4.00
C MET A 64 -9.26 -1.71 -4.42
N LEU A 65 -9.59 -0.86 -3.44
CA LEU A 65 -9.95 0.55 -3.69
C LEU A 65 -8.68 1.34 -4.02
N LEU A 66 -8.21 1.20 -5.27
CA LEU A 66 -7.06 1.90 -5.82
C LEU A 66 -7.53 2.88 -6.90
N ASN A 67 -7.23 4.16 -6.74
CA ASN A 67 -7.51 5.18 -7.74
C ASN A 67 -6.21 5.69 -8.39
N MET A 68 -6.16 5.74 -9.72
CA MET A 68 -5.07 6.36 -10.49
C MET A 68 -5.60 7.63 -11.14
N GLY A 69 -5.85 8.64 -10.31
CA GLY A 69 -6.15 10.01 -10.72
C GLY A 69 -4.90 10.85 -10.89
#